data_AF-F0GAQ6-F1
#
_entry.id   AF-F0GAQ6-F1
#
_cell.length_a   1.000
_cell.length_b   1.000
_cell.length_c   1.000
_cell.angle_alpha   90.00
_cell.angle_beta   90.00
_cell.angle_gamma   90.00
#
_symmetry.space_group_name_H-M   'P 1'
#
loop_
_entity.id
_entity.type
_entity.pdbx_description
1 polymer ?
#
loop_
_entity_poly.entity_id
_entity_poly.type
_entity_poly.pdbx_seq_one_letter_code
_entity_poly.pdbx_strand_id
1 'polypeptide(L)'
;MSAMPDADAVRVCASDALVDGGAGVRVDATLRGEQAVVFFVRYDGRAYGYLNRCAHVPMELDWAEGQFFESSGLYLMCATHGAIYEP
;
A
#
# COMPACT_ATOMS: atom_id res chain seq x y z
N MET A 1 -20.92 -21.46 -1.85
CA MET A 1 -20.11 -20.48 -1.08
C MET A 1 -18.79 -21.16 -0.78
N SER A 2 -17.78 -20.99 -1.65
CA SER A 2 -16.46 -21.61 -1.41
C SER A 2 -15.78 -20.84 -0.30
N ALA A 3 -15.37 -21.57 0.75
CA ALA A 3 -14.51 -21.05 1.80
C ALA A 3 -13.25 -20.44 1.15
N MET A 4 -12.93 -19.19 1.52
CA MET A 4 -11.59 -18.66 1.24
C MET A 4 -10.60 -19.60 1.95
N PRO A 5 -9.58 -20.14 1.25
CA PRO A 5 -8.58 -20.97 1.91
C PRO A 5 -8.00 -20.20 3.09
N ASP A 6 -7.67 -20.89 4.18
CA ASP A 6 -6.85 -20.31 5.26
C ASP A 6 -5.59 -19.76 4.61
N ALA A 7 -5.56 -18.45 4.42
CA ALA A 7 -4.42 -17.79 3.80
C ALA A 7 -3.33 -17.76 4.87
N ASP A 8 -2.33 -18.62 4.69
CA ASP A 8 -1.11 -18.55 5.51
C ASP A 8 -0.60 -17.11 5.52
N ALA A 9 -0.29 -16.61 6.71
CA ALA A 9 0.20 -15.25 6.86
C ALA A 9 1.52 -15.08 6.09
N VAL A 10 1.58 -14.08 5.22
CA VAL A 10 2.78 -13.75 4.45
C VAL A 10 3.65 -12.79 5.27
N ARG A 11 4.92 -13.17 5.51
CA ARG A 11 5.90 -12.27 6.12
C ARG A 11 6.30 -11.19 5.12
N VAL A 12 6.04 -9.93 5.45
CA VAL A 12 6.44 -8.75 4.64
C VAL A 12 7.84 -8.28 5.05
N CYS A 13 7.95 -7.58 6.18
CA CYS A 13 9.21 -7.06 6.71
C CYS A 13 9.12 -6.90 8.24
N ALA A 14 10.23 -6.50 8.87
CA ALA A 14 10.20 -6.06 10.26
C ALA A 14 9.50 -4.70 10.35
N SER A 15 8.76 -4.44 11.42
CA SER A 15 7.96 -3.21 11.56
C SER A 15 8.82 -1.95 11.55
N ASP A 16 10.02 -2.03 12.10
CA ASP A 16 11.02 -0.95 12.18
C ASP A 16 11.78 -0.71 10.86
N ALA A 17 11.63 -1.60 9.88
CA ALA A 17 12.13 -1.37 8.52
C ALA A 17 11.26 -0.35 7.74
N LEU A 18 10.01 -0.14 8.17
CA LEU A 18 9.15 0.92 7.66
C LEU A 18 9.45 2.22 8.41
N VAL A 19 10.04 3.18 7.71
CA VAL A 19 10.28 4.53 8.23
C VAL A 19 8.96 5.30 8.26
N ASP A 20 8.69 6.02 9.34
CA ASP A 20 7.47 6.84 9.48
C ASP A 20 7.44 7.95 8.42
N GLY A 21 6.36 8.01 7.63
CA GLY A 21 6.26 8.90 6.47
C GLY A 21 7.23 8.56 5.31
N GLY A 22 7.88 7.39 5.36
CA GLY A 22 8.89 6.97 4.41
C GLY A 22 8.37 6.11 3.26
N ALA A 23 9.30 5.48 2.53
CA ALA A 23 8.98 4.54 1.46
C ALA A 23 8.19 3.33 2.00
N GLY A 24 7.20 2.90 1.23
CA GLY A 24 6.45 1.69 1.49
C GLY A 24 7.07 0.44 0.88
N VAL A 25 6.73 -0.71 1.45
CA VAL A 25 7.10 -2.03 0.91
C VAL A 25 5.96 -2.57 0.08
N ARG A 26 6.23 -2.87 -1.19
CA ARG A 26 5.27 -3.51 -2.12
C ARG A 26 5.32 -5.02 -1.99
N VAL A 27 4.16 -5.66 -2.12
CA VAL A 27 4.04 -7.13 -2.14
C VAL A 27 2.99 -7.52 -3.18
N ASP A 28 3.33 -8.52 -4.00
CA ASP A 28 2.37 -9.14 -4.91
C ASP A 28 1.29 -9.87 -4.11
N ALA A 29 0.05 -9.67 -4.51
CA ALA A 29 -1.13 -10.22 -3.86
C ALA A 29 -2.12 -10.76 -4.88
N THR A 30 -3.11 -11.50 -4.39
CA THR A 30 -4.28 -11.90 -5.17
C THR A 30 -5.53 -11.31 -4.53
N LEU A 31 -6.24 -10.46 -5.26
CA LEU A 31 -7.51 -9.88 -4.83
C LEU A 31 -8.63 -10.45 -5.69
N ARG A 32 -9.53 -11.25 -5.07
CA ARG A 32 -10.67 -11.86 -5.75
C ARG A 32 -10.29 -12.71 -6.98
N GLY A 33 -9.11 -13.35 -6.94
CA GLY A 33 -8.60 -14.20 -8.02
C GLY A 33 -7.79 -13.46 -9.09
N GLU A 34 -7.64 -12.14 -8.98
CA GLU A 34 -6.84 -11.31 -9.88
C GLU A 34 -5.52 -10.91 -9.22
N GLN A 35 -4.46 -10.77 -10.04
CA GLN A 35 -3.19 -10.22 -9.57
C GLN A 35 -3.40 -8.77 -9.10
N ALA A 36 -2.81 -8.45 -7.97
CA ALA A 36 -2.83 -7.12 -7.38
C ALA A 36 -1.48 -6.85 -6.70
N VAL A 37 -1.20 -5.57 -6.46
CA VAL A 37 -0.10 -5.15 -5.60
C VAL A 37 -0.72 -4.53 -4.36
N VAL A 38 -0.23 -4.93 -3.19
CA VAL A 38 -0.49 -4.21 -1.93
C VAL A 38 0.79 -3.53 -1.48
N PHE A 39 0.66 -2.50 -0.66
CA PHE A 39 1.80 -1.82 -0.07
C PHE A 39 1.61 -1.59 1.41
N PHE A 40 2.72 -1.47 2.12
CA PHE A 40 2.75 -1.23 3.55
C PHE A 40 3.61 -0.01 3.86
N VAL A 41 3.10 0.90 4.68
CA VAL A 41 3.78 2.12 5.12
C VAL A 41 3.69 2.25 6.62
N ARG A 42 4.54 3.11 7.22
CA ARG A 42 4.40 3.52 8.61
C ARG A 42 3.94 4.96 8.69
N TYR A 43 2.93 5.21 9.51
CA TYR A 43 2.39 6.52 9.79
C TYR A 43 2.02 6.64 11.27
N ASP A 44 2.40 7.74 11.90
CA ASP A 44 2.21 8.00 13.33
C ASP A 44 2.63 6.82 14.21
N GLY A 45 3.77 6.21 13.86
CA GLY A 45 4.33 5.09 14.59
C GLY A 45 3.58 3.75 14.42
N ARG A 46 2.64 3.64 13.47
CA ARG A 46 1.86 2.42 13.19
C ARG A 46 2.02 1.96 11.76
N ALA A 47 2.06 0.65 11.54
CA ALA A 47 2.11 0.09 10.19
C ALA A 47 0.69 -0.04 9.62
N TYR A 48 0.53 0.38 8.36
CA TYR A 48 -0.70 0.28 7.61
C TYR A 48 -0.48 -0.50 6.32
N GLY A 49 -1.54 -1.12 5.80
CA GLY A 49 -1.51 -1.91 4.57
C GLY A 49 -2.65 -1.52 3.65
N TYR A 50 -2.34 -1.30 2.39
CA TYR A 50 -3.26 -0.74 1.39
C TYR A 50 -3.18 -1.50 0.07
N LEU A 51 -4.29 -1.49 -0.69
CA LEU A 51 -4.25 -1.89 -2.08
C LEU A 51 -3.55 -0.79 -2.89
N ASN A 52 -2.56 -1.16 -3.71
CA ASN A 52 -1.90 -0.22 -4.62
C ASN A 52 -2.80 0.06 -5.84
N ARG A 53 -3.93 0.72 -5.60
CA ARG A 53 -4.92 1.06 -6.64
C ARG A 53 -5.66 2.33 -6.26
N CYS A 54 -5.57 3.34 -7.12
CA CYS A 54 -6.34 4.56 -6.94
C CYS A 54 -7.85 4.26 -7.01
N ALA A 55 -8.62 4.81 -6.06
CA ALA A 55 -10.07 4.63 -6.01
C ALA A 55 -10.81 5.38 -7.14
N HIS A 56 -10.16 6.38 -7.76
CA HIS A 56 -10.72 7.15 -8.85
C HIS A 56 -10.57 6.43 -10.20
N VAL A 57 -9.36 5.96 -10.53
CA VAL A 57 -9.05 5.23 -11.76
C VAL A 57 -8.14 4.04 -11.44
N PRO A 58 -8.34 2.86 -12.07
CA PRO A 58 -7.68 1.61 -11.68
C PRO A 58 -6.21 1.56 -12.11
N MET A 59 -5.37 2.35 -11.46
CA MET A 59 -3.92 2.41 -11.64
C MET A 59 -3.20 2.46 -10.31
N GLU A 60 -1.90 2.17 -10.30
CA GLU A 60 -1.08 2.19 -9.10
C GLU A 60 -0.98 3.61 -8.52
N LEU A 61 -0.87 3.69 -7.18
CA LEU A 61 -0.81 4.94 -6.44
C LEU A 61 0.59 5.56 -6.48
N ASP A 62 1.65 4.74 -6.44
CA ASP A 62 3.02 5.22 -6.36
C ASP A 62 3.55 5.84 -7.67
N TRP A 63 4.29 6.94 -7.54
CA TRP A 63 4.92 7.62 -8.69
C TRP A 63 6.29 7.03 -9.06
N ALA A 64 6.87 6.29 -8.14
CA ALA A 64 8.12 5.55 -8.21
C ALA A 64 8.02 4.44 -7.19
N GLU A 65 8.65 3.30 -7.44
CA GLU A 65 8.45 2.09 -6.63
C GLU A 65 8.56 2.37 -5.12
N GLY A 66 7.44 2.18 -4.42
CA GLY A 66 7.36 2.36 -2.97
C GLY A 66 7.16 3.79 -2.49
N GLN A 67 7.04 4.78 -3.37
CA GLN A 67 6.83 6.19 -3.02
C GLN A 67 5.34 6.55 -3.09
N PHE A 68 4.69 6.60 -1.93
CA PHE A 68 3.25 6.86 -1.82
C PHE A 68 2.90 8.18 -1.14
N PHE A 69 3.74 8.64 -0.21
CA PHE A 69 3.51 9.90 0.49
C PHE A 69 3.79 11.09 -0.41
N GLU A 70 2.98 12.13 -0.28
CA GLU A 70 3.35 13.44 -0.80
C GLU A 70 4.48 14.09 0.02
N SER A 71 4.99 15.23 -0.42
CA SER A 71 6.23 15.82 0.10
C SER A 71 6.24 16.16 1.60
N SER A 72 5.07 16.34 2.23
CA SER A 72 4.98 16.57 3.67
C SER A 72 5.02 15.29 4.51
N GLY A 73 4.81 14.11 3.88
CA GLY A 73 4.76 12.83 4.58
C GLY A 73 3.45 12.57 5.32
N LEU A 74 2.44 13.43 5.16
CA LEU A 74 1.18 13.36 5.92
C LEU A 74 0.10 12.59 5.17
N TYR A 75 0.13 12.62 3.84
CA TYR A 75 -0.91 12.04 3.02
C TYR A 75 -0.34 11.10 1.97
N LEU A 76 -1.12 10.09 1.60
CA LEU A 76 -0.85 9.28 0.41
C LEU A 76 -1.42 10.01 -0.80
N MET A 77 -0.65 10.07 -1.90
CA MET A 77 -1.07 10.76 -3.12
C MET A 77 -1.02 9.82 -4.30
N CYS A 78 -2.10 9.80 -5.08
CA CYS A 78 -2.10 9.17 -6.41
C CYS A 78 -1.19 9.96 -7.35
N ALA A 79 -0.14 9.31 -7.85
CA ALA A 79 0.85 9.85 -8.77
C ALA A 79 0.29 10.55 -10.01
N THR A 80 -0.89 10.13 -10.47
CA THR A 80 -1.40 10.52 -11.79
C THR A 80 -2.26 11.76 -11.76
N HIS A 81 -3.15 11.87 -10.79
CA HIS A 81 -4.15 12.95 -10.74
C HIS A 81 -4.17 13.68 -9.39
N GLY A 82 -3.24 13.36 -8.47
CA GLY A 82 -3.09 14.07 -7.19
C GLY A 82 -4.22 13.82 -6.19
N ALA A 83 -4.98 12.73 -6.35
CA ALA A 83 -5.97 12.33 -5.34
C ALA A 83 -5.26 12.03 -4.01
N ILE A 84 -5.76 12.60 -2.93
CA ILE A 84 -5.18 12.51 -1.58
C ILE A 84 -5.98 11.52 -0.72
N TYR A 85 -5.27 10.70 0.05
CA TYR A 85 -5.83 9.76 1.01
C TYR A 85 -5.15 9.91 2.37
N GLU A 86 -5.95 9.79 3.43
CA GLU A 86 -5.44 9.69 4.79
C GLU A 86 -4.86 8.28 5.05
N PRO A 87 -3.71 8.16 5.72
CA PRO A 87 -3.10 6.87 6.04
C PRO A 87 -3.74 6.12 7.21
#